data_AF-A0A9E1KUH9-F1
#
_entry.id   AF-A0A9E1KUH9-F1
#
_cell.length_a   1.000
_cell.length_b   1.000
_cell.length_c   1.000
_cell.angle_alpha   90.00
_cell.angle_beta   90.00
_cell.angle_gamma   90.00
#
_symmetry.space_group_name_H-M   'P 1'
#
loop_
_entity.id
_entity.type
_entity.pdbx_description
1 polymer ?
#
loop_
_entity_poly.entity_id
_entity_poly.type
_entity_poly.pdbx_seq_one_letter_code
_entity_poly.pdbx_strand_id
1 'polypeptide(L)'
;MKRLNSSGYFLITILLMIGLLLLGAFNFLNGMNSSYILIQRGLEPIHHITNNYSYYQNLKGLVFSVTFLLAATCFLVMILLPSEHKKSRQTTGIPQPVYQQPQEDTQISAAIEPLEAPVKPEIEEEFATKTAVVDPAEIEDIDVLEEAIDDMDSSTDEDDDDVVYGAGPITSAAIMNFVHKFPDSALKFLYRKQLDGKMLGRGDEDIYREWEHRGMSRGKVKKYMLTLMDWKTFPKKPLYEIWKMLRDHIYDNIEDED
;
A
#
# COMPACT_ATOMS: atom_id res chain seq x y z
N MET A 1 -45.87 -12.87 7.84
CA MET A 1 -44.70 -12.96 6.93
C MET A 1 -44.36 -14.43 6.74
N LYS A 2 -44.07 -14.91 5.52
CA LYS A 2 -43.50 -16.27 5.34
C LYS A 2 -42.02 -16.22 5.76
N ARG A 3 -41.58 -17.15 6.61
CA ARG A 3 -40.14 -17.35 6.87
C ARG A 3 -39.52 -18.04 5.66
N LEU A 4 -38.30 -17.66 5.29
CA LEU A 4 -37.53 -18.36 4.26
C LEU A 4 -37.00 -19.69 4.84
N ASN A 5 -36.89 -20.70 3.99
CA ASN A 5 -36.19 -21.94 4.34
C ASN A 5 -34.67 -21.71 4.24
N SER A 6 -33.86 -22.54 4.89
CA SER A 6 -32.39 -22.45 4.85
C SER A 6 -31.82 -22.40 3.41
N SER A 7 -32.36 -23.21 2.50
CA SER A 7 -32.01 -23.17 1.06
C SER A 7 -32.36 -21.84 0.37
N GLY A 8 -33.42 -21.17 0.81
CA GLY A 8 -33.79 -19.84 0.31
C GLY A 8 -32.81 -18.76 0.76
N TYR A 9 -32.38 -18.79 2.02
CA TYR A 9 -31.31 -17.91 2.51
C TYR A 9 -30.00 -18.15 1.74
N PHE A 10 -29.61 -19.41 1.54
CA PHE A 10 -28.39 -19.79 0.82
C PHE A 10 -28.39 -19.28 -0.64
N LEU A 11 -29.50 -19.47 -1.36
CA LEU A 11 -29.65 -18.96 -2.74
C LEU A 11 -29.60 -17.42 -2.79
N ILE A 12 -30.23 -16.73 -1.83
CA ILE A 12 -30.15 -15.27 -1.70
C ILE A 12 -28.70 -14.81 -1.46
N THR A 13 -27.94 -15.49 -0.59
CA THR A 13 -26.53 -15.13 -0.34
C THR A 13 -25.65 -15.32 -1.57
N ILE A 14 -25.89 -16.35 -2.38
CA ILE A 14 -25.13 -16.58 -3.63
C ILE A 14 -25.48 -15.51 -4.68
N LEU A 15 -26.77 -15.15 -4.85
CA LEU A 15 -27.16 -14.07 -5.75
C LEU A 15 -26.61 -12.70 -5.32
N LEU A 16 -26.57 -12.42 -4.02
CA LEU A 16 -25.97 -11.20 -3.47
C LEU A 16 -24.46 -11.17 -3.75
N MET A 17 -23.76 -12.28 -3.53
CA MET A 17 -22.33 -12.44 -3.81
C MET A 17 -22.00 -12.27 -5.31
N ILE A 18 -22.80 -12.86 -6.22
CA ILE A 18 -22.68 -12.64 -7.67
C ILE A 18 -22.93 -11.16 -8.02
N GLY A 19 -23.91 -10.50 -7.37
CA GLY A 19 -24.17 -9.07 -7.56
C GLY A 19 -23.00 -8.17 -7.14
N LEU A 20 -22.32 -8.51 -6.03
CA LEU A 20 -21.12 -7.80 -5.59
C LEU A 20 -19.94 -8.01 -6.55
N LEU A 21 -19.75 -9.22 -7.09
CA LEU A 21 -18.71 -9.51 -8.09
C LEU A 21 -18.97 -8.75 -9.41
N LEU A 22 -20.21 -8.69 -9.87
CA LEU A 22 -20.60 -7.86 -11.03
C LEU A 22 -20.30 -6.37 -10.81
N LEU A 23 -20.62 -5.84 -9.62
CA LEU A 23 -20.34 -4.46 -9.26
C LEU A 23 -18.83 -4.18 -9.17
N GLY A 24 -18.06 -5.10 -8.59
CA GLY A 24 -16.60 -5.03 -8.52
C GLY A 24 -15.95 -5.07 -9.90
N ALA A 25 -16.36 -6.01 -10.77
CA ALA A 25 -15.88 -6.08 -12.15
C ALA A 25 -16.15 -4.79 -12.92
N PHE A 26 -17.36 -4.22 -12.80
CA PHE A 26 -17.69 -2.93 -13.40
C PHE A 26 -16.83 -1.78 -12.85
N ASN A 27 -16.51 -1.77 -11.56
CA ASN A 27 -15.61 -0.78 -10.98
C ASN A 27 -14.19 -0.87 -11.58
N PHE A 28 -13.63 -2.09 -11.65
CA PHE A 28 -12.32 -2.33 -12.25
C PHE A 28 -12.25 -1.98 -13.75
N LEU A 29 -13.29 -2.27 -14.55
CA LEU A 29 -13.35 -1.81 -15.95
C LEU A 29 -13.25 -0.29 -16.07
N ASN A 30 -13.95 0.45 -15.21
CA ASN A 30 -13.91 1.92 -15.21
C ASN A 30 -12.54 2.44 -14.74
N GLY A 31 -11.88 1.78 -13.78
CA GLY A 31 -10.51 2.09 -13.35
C GLY A 31 -9.46 1.84 -14.44
N MET A 32 -9.59 0.77 -15.23
CA MET A 32 -8.76 0.56 -16.41
C MET A 32 -8.99 1.65 -17.48
N ASN A 33 -10.25 1.96 -17.78
CA ASN A 33 -10.62 2.95 -18.80
C ASN A 33 -10.22 4.39 -18.43
N SER A 34 -10.15 4.74 -17.15
CA SER A 34 -9.62 6.04 -16.69
C SER A 34 -8.09 6.10 -16.66
N SER A 35 -7.40 4.97 -16.86
CA SER A 35 -5.94 4.87 -16.78
C SER A 35 -5.22 4.98 -18.14
N TYR A 36 -5.94 4.97 -19.28
CA TYR A 36 -5.36 5.17 -20.62
C TYR A 36 -6.00 6.33 -21.39
N ILE A 37 -5.29 6.84 -22.41
CA ILE A 37 -5.83 7.75 -23.42
C ILE A 37 -5.63 7.18 -24.82
N LEU A 38 -6.61 7.43 -25.69
CA LEU A 38 -6.57 7.05 -27.10
C LEU A 38 -5.94 8.20 -27.90
N ILE A 39 -4.66 8.06 -28.27
CA ILE A 39 -3.98 9.06 -29.10
C ILE A 39 -4.13 8.65 -30.57
N GLN A 40 -4.92 9.41 -31.32
CA GLN A 40 -5.14 9.16 -32.75
C GLN A 40 -3.92 9.58 -33.58
N ARG A 41 -2.97 8.66 -33.76
CA ARG A 41 -1.81 8.83 -34.65
C ARG A 41 -2.06 8.17 -36.00
N GLY A 42 -2.74 8.91 -36.89
CA GLY A 42 -3.06 8.42 -38.23
C GLY A 42 -4.32 7.55 -38.23
N LEU A 43 -4.22 6.35 -38.83
CA LEU A 43 -5.35 5.45 -39.05
C LEU A 43 -5.61 4.47 -37.88
N GLU A 44 -4.63 4.25 -36.99
CA GLU A 44 -4.73 3.30 -35.89
C GLU A 44 -4.81 4.03 -34.53
N PRO A 45 -5.75 3.65 -33.64
CA PRO A 45 -5.82 4.20 -32.29
C PRO A 45 -4.74 3.57 -31.42
N ILE A 46 -3.66 4.30 -31.16
CA ILE A 46 -2.61 3.82 -30.25
C ILE A 46 -3.10 4.02 -28.81
N HIS A 47 -3.25 2.91 -28.09
CA HIS A 47 -3.53 2.89 -26.66
C HIS A 47 -2.29 3.38 -25.90
N HIS A 48 -2.35 4.58 -25.33
CA HIS A 48 -1.31 5.08 -24.45
C HIS A 48 -1.79 4.97 -23.01
N ILE A 49 -1.27 3.98 -22.27
CA ILE A 49 -1.49 3.87 -20.83
C ILE A 49 -0.80 5.07 -20.18
N THR A 50 -1.53 5.77 -19.31
CA THR A 50 -1.06 7.00 -18.65
C THR A 50 -0.63 6.77 -17.21
N ASN A 51 -0.96 5.62 -16.64
CA ASN A 51 -0.73 5.23 -15.25
C ASN A 51 -0.71 3.69 -15.19
N ASN A 52 0.46 3.10 -15.39
CA ASN A 52 0.61 1.65 -15.51
C ASN A 52 0.20 0.93 -14.22
N TYR A 53 0.68 1.43 -13.08
CA TYR A 53 0.27 0.98 -11.74
C TYR A 53 -1.27 0.87 -11.60
N SER A 54 -2.00 1.93 -11.93
CA SER A 54 -3.47 1.94 -11.84
C SER A 54 -4.12 0.98 -12.84
N TYR A 55 -3.61 0.91 -14.07
CA TYR A 55 -4.13 0.02 -15.09
C TYR A 55 -3.98 -1.46 -14.69
N TYR A 56 -2.78 -1.87 -14.29
CA TYR A 56 -2.48 -3.26 -13.90
C TYR A 56 -3.11 -3.65 -12.56
N GLN A 57 -3.19 -2.75 -11.58
CA GLN A 57 -3.92 -3.01 -10.33
C GLN A 57 -5.41 -3.29 -10.60
N ASN A 58 -6.05 -2.51 -11.47
CA ASN A 58 -7.44 -2.75 -11.87
C ASN A 58 -7.59 -4.01 -12.75
N LEU A 59 -6.63 -4.30 -13.64
CA LEU A 59 -6.63 -5.53 -14.45
C LEU A 59 -6.55 -6.79 -13.56
N LYS A 60 -5.63 -6.83 -12.60
CA LYS A 60 -5.50 -7.94 -11.63
C LYS A 60 -6.78 -8.11 -10.81
N GLY A 61 -7.40 -7.01 -10.36
CA GLY A 61 -8.72 -7.02 -9.69
C GLY A 61 -9.85 -7.55 -10.58
N LEU A 62 -9.85 -7.20 -11.88
CA LEU A 62 -10.83 -7.68 -12.85
C LEU A 62 -10.71 -9.19 -13.09
N VAL A 63 -9.49 -9.70 -13.30
CA VAL A 63 -9.24 -11.15 -13.49
C VAL A 63 -9.73 -11.94 -12.27
N PHE A 64 -9.45 -11.46 -11.06
CA PHE A 64 -9.98 -12.07 -9.83
C PHE A 64 -11.52 -12.04 -9.81
N SER A 65 -12.15 -10.90 -10.12
CA SER A 65 -13.62 -10.79 -10.09
C SER A 65 -14.30 -11.70 -11.12
N VAL A 66 -13.76 -11.79 -12.35
CA VAL A 66 -14.30 -12.66 -13.42
C VAL A 66 -14.16 -14.14 -13.08
N THR A 67 -13.01 -14.55 -12.54
CA THR A 67 -12.79 -15.96 -12.14
C THR A 67 -13.68 -16.36 -10.96
N PHE A 68 -13.84 -15.50 -9.95
CA PHE A 68 -14.79 -15.74 -8.86
C PHE A 68 -16.25 -15.76 -9.32
N LEU A 69 -16.63 -14.92 -10.30
CA LEU A 69 -17.97 -14.92 -10.89
C LEU A 69 -18.26 -16.21 -11.66
N LEU A 70 -17.27 -16.72 -12.41
CA LEU A 70 -17.38 -18.02 -13.09
C LEU A 70 -17.55 -19.15 -12.07
N ALA A 71 -16.75 -19.18 -11.00
CA ALA A 71 -16.89 -20.17 -9.93
C ALA A 71 -18.27 -20.09 -9.24
N ALA A 72 -18.74 -18.88 -8.90
CA ALA A 72 -20.03 -18.66 -8.26
C ALA A 72 -21.22 -19.06 -9.16
N THR A 73 -21.14 -18.80 -10.46
CA THR A 73 -22.18 -19.21 -11.42
C THR A 73 -22.16 -20.71 -11.70
N CYS A 74 -20.99 -21.35 -11.80
CA CYS A 74 -20.89 -22.83 -11.84
C CYS A 74 -21.48 -23.47 -10.57
N PHE A 75 -21.24 -22.90 -9.38
CA PHE A 75 -21.80 -23.38 -8.13
C PHE A 75 -23.33 -23.18 -8.05
N LEU A 76 -23.85 -22.04 -8.51
CA LEU A 76 -25.29 -21.80 -8.67
C LEU A 76 -25.93 -22.85 -9.59
N VAL A 77 -25.30 -23.17 -10.73
CA VAL A 77 -25.77 -24.22 -11.65
C VAL A 77 -25.76 -25.60 -10.98
N MET A 78 -24.72 -25.93 -10.20
CA MET A 78 -24.66 -27.18 -9.42
C MET A 78 -25.80 -27.30 -8.41
N ILE A 79 -26.24 -26.20 -7.80
CA ILE A 79 -27.36 -26.16 -6.84
C ILE A 79 -28.72 -26.25 -7.55
N LEU A 80 -28.84 -25.70 -8.76
CA LEU A 80 -30.07 -25.71 -9.56
C LEU A 80 -30.28 -27.03 -10.31
N LEU A 81 -29.23 -27.83 -10.51
CA LEU A 81 -29.32 -29.17 -11.09
C LEU A 81 -30.06 -30.13 -10.14
N PRO A 82 -31.20 -30.73 -10.53
CA PRO A 82 -31.94 -31.64 -9.67
C PRO A 82 -31.19 -32.97 -9.52
N SER A 83 -30.77 -33.31 -8.31
CA SER A 83 -30.11 -34.59 -8.02
C SER A 83 -31.15 -35.72 -7.80
N GLU A 84 -31.17 -36.72 -8.69
CA GLU A 84 -32.09 -37.87 -8.60
C GLU A 84 -31.67 -38.91 -7.54
N HIS A 85 -31.69 -38.52 -6.25
CA HIS A 85 -31.50 -39.47 -5.16
C HIS A 85 -32.79 -40.22 -4.80
N LYS A 86 -32.87 -41.47 -5.25
CA LYS A 86 -33.92 -42.44 -4.86
C LYS A 86 -33.96 -42.62 -3.34
N LYS A 87 -35.15 -42.49 -2.74
CA LYS A 87 -35.37 -42.69 -1.30
C LYS A 87 -35.01 -44.10 -0.86
N SER A 88 -34.08 -44.23 0.09
CA SER A 88 -34.07 -45.36 1.03
C SER A 88 -33.37 -45.00 2.34
N ARG A 89 -34.16 -44.80 3.41
CA ARG A 89 -34.08 -45.53 4.69
C ARG A 89 -34.92 -44.83 5.76
N GLN A 90 -35.91 -45.52 6.33
CA GLN A 90 -36.61 -45.08 7.54
C GLN A 90 -35.98 -45.75 8.77
N THR A 91 -35.83 -44.98 9.85
CA THR A 91 -35.90 -45.36 11.28
C THR A 91 -35.88 -44.04 12.08
N THR A 92 -36.97 -43.57 12.71
CA THR A 92 -37.38 -43.87 14.12
C THR A 92 -36.19 -43.75 15.08
N GLY A 93 -36.11 -42.78 16.01
CA GLY A 93 -37.05 -42.45 17.11
C GLY A 93 -36.58 -43.16 18.40
N ILE A 94 -36.61 -42.62 19.63
CA ILE A 94 -37.35 -41.47 20.21
C ILE A 94 -36.40 -40.60 21.15
N PRO A 95 -36.71 -40.00 22.34
CA PRO A 95 -36.18 -38.65 22.66
C PRO A 95 -35.28 -38.51 23.94
N GLN A 96 -34.94 -37.27 24.28
CA GLN A 96 -34.21 -36.81 25.48
C GLN A 96 -34.96 -37.04 26.81
N PRO A 97 -34.25 -36.86 27.94
CA PRO A 97 -34.72 -35.91 28.96
C PRO A 97 -33.69 -34.81 29.32
N VAL A 98 -34.17 -33.76 30.00
CA VAL A 98 -33.41 -32.58 30.45
C VAL A 98 -33.24 -32.59 31.98
N TYR A 99 -32.10 -32.12 32.48
CA TYR A 99 -31.94 -31.63 33.86
C TYR A 99 -31.18 -30.28 33.87
N GLN A 100 -31.32 -29.50 34.94
CA GLN A 100 -30.90 -28.09 35.02
C GLN A 100 -30.20 -27.78 36.36
N GLN A 101 -29.49 -26.63 36.38
CA GLN A 101 -29.11 -25.85 37.58
C GLN A 101 -28.06 -26.50 38.54
N PRO A 102 -27.48 -25.73 39.50
CA PRO A 102 -26.68 -24.53 39.23
C PRO A 102 -25.42 -24.42 40.14
N GLN A 103 -24.53 -23.45 39.85
CA GLN A 103 -23.71 -22.65 40.80
C GLN A 103 -22.99 -21.61 39.93
N GLU A 104 -23.03 -20.30 40.19
CA GLU A 104 -22.46 -19.57 41.34
C GLU A 104 -20.96 -19.82 41.53
N ASP A 105 -20.16 -18.82 41.16
CA ASP A 105 -19.06 -18.40 42.04
C ASP A 105 -18.84 -16.88 41.93
N THR A 106 -18.28 -16.26 42.97
CA THR A 106 -18.23 -14.80 43.14
C THR A 106 -16.80 -14.29 43.24
N GLN A 107 -16.43 -13.25 42.47
CA GLN A 107 -15.43 -12.29 42.95
C GLN A 107 -15.51 -10.88 42.33
N ILE A 108 -16.10 -10.02 43.16
CA ILE A 108 -15.96 -8.57 43.31
C ILE A 108 -14.68 -7.95 42.75
N SER A 109 -14.81 -6.77 42.12
CA SER A 109 -13.84 -5.67 42.22
C SER A 109 -14.56 -4.32 42.19
N ALA A 110 -14.14 -3.41 43.06
CA ALA A 110 -14.58 -2.01 43.08
C ALA A 110 -13.87 -1.22 41.95
N ALA A 111 -14.43 -0.18 41.30
CA ALA A 111 -14.91 1.11 41.83
C ALA A 111 -13.77 1.92 42.51
N ILE A 112 -13.46 3.19 42.18
CA ILE A 112 -14.14 4.26 41.42
C ILE A 112 -13.11 5.15 40.68
N GLU A 113 -13.37 5.46 39.40
CA GLU A 113 -13.43 6.79 38.73
C GLU A 113 -12.41 7.94 39.08
N PRO A 114 -12.51 9.22 38.60
CA PRO A 114 -11.36 9.85 37.91
C PRO A 114 -10.87 11.19 38.53
N LEU A 115 -9.88 11.85 37.91
CA LEU A 115 -9.95 13.26 37.41
C LEU A 115 -8.58 13.86 36.99
N GLU A 116 -8.63 14.64 35.89
CA GLU A 116 -7.89 15.88 35.57
C GLU A 116 -6.34 15.98 35.49
N ALA A 117 -5.93 16.97 34.69
CA ALA A 117 -4.57 17.51 34.51
C ALA A 117 -4.40 18.78 35.43
N PRO A 118 -3.47 19.77 35.27
CA PRO A 118 -2.62 20.13 34.12
C PRO A 118 -1.18 20.66 34.47
N VAL A 119 -0.56 21.36 33.50
CA VAL A 119 0.47 22.44 33.60
C VAL A 119 1.89 22.14 33.07
N LYS A 120 2.45 23.19 32.42
CA LYS A 120 3.72 23.34 31.66
C LYS A 120 4.85 23.90 32.58
N PRO A 121 6.14 23.66 32.30
CA PRO A 121 6.99 24.70 31.66
C PRO A 121 7.84 24.12 30.49
N GLU A 122 8.24 24.81 29.42
CA GLU A 122 8.74 26.20 29.22
C GLU A 122 10.23 26.38 29.59
N ILE A 123 11.13 26.19 28.61
CA ILE A 123 12.52 26.69 28.59
C ILE A 123 12.91 27.10 27.14
N GLU A 124 13.60 28.22 27.00
CA GLU A 124 14.08 28.88 25.76
C GLU A 124 15.53 29.38 26.00
N GLU A 125 16.48 29.48 25.06
CA GLU A 125 16.63 28.93 23.69
C GLU A 125 18.14 28.51 23.52
N GLU A 126 18.89 28.46 22.42
CA GLU A 126 18.79 28.81 20.99
C GLU A 126 19.77 27.91 20.19
N PHE A 127 19.44 27.52 18.95
CA PHE A 127 20.47 27.38 17.88
C PHE A 127 19.86 27.36 16.45
N ALA A 128 19.66 28.53 15.88
CA ALA A 128 18.95 28.74 14.61
C ALA A 128 19.80 28.41 13.37
N THR A 129 20.09 27.13 13.12
CA THR A 129 20.73 26.69 11.86
C THR A 129 19.74 26.73 10.71
N LYS A 130 19.66 27.90 10.08
CA LYS A 130 18.77 28.28 8.96
C LYS A 130 18.80 27.26 7.81
N THR A 131 17.90 26.27 7.87
CA THR A 131 17.77 25.22 6.85
C THR A 131 17.20 25.84 5.58
N ALA A 132 18.04 26.04 4.57
CA ALA A 132 17.65 26.68 3.32
C ALA A 132 16.71 25.80 2.50
N VAL A 133 15.75 26.42 1.81
CA VAL A 133 14.84 25.73 0.88
C VAL A 133 15.57 25.45 -0.43
N VAL A 134 16.46 24.46 -0.40
CA VAL A 134 17.30 24.04 -1.53
C VAL A 134 16.46 23.25 -2.53
N ASP A 135 16.33 23.76 -3.77
CA ASP A 135 15.88 22.94 -4.90
C ASP A 135 16.93 21.84 -5.18
N PRO A 136 16.60 20.58 -5.51
CA PRO A 136 17.62 19.58 -5.82
C PRO A 136 18.46 19.88 -7.08
N ALA A 137 18.11 20.89 -7.89
CA ALA A 137 19.01 21.50 -8.87
C ALA A 137 20.12 22.37 -8.22
N GLU A 138 19.90 22.88 -7.01
CA GLU A 138 20.84 23.64 -6.15
C GLU A 138 21.52 22.75 -5.08
N ILE A 139 21.24 21.44 -5.05
CA ILE A 139 22.16 20.48 -4.43
C ILE A 139 23.36 20.38 -5.39
N GLU A 140 24.32 21.30 -5.21
CA GLU A 140 25.58 21.31 -5.96
C GLU A 140 26.31 19.97 -5.82
N ASP A 141 27.11 19.65 -6.83
CA ASP A 141 27.75 18.34 -6.98
C ASP A 141 29.04 18.25 -6.14
N ILE A 142 28.88 18.42 -4.83
CA ILE A 142 29.95 18.42 -3.81
C ILE A 142 30.46 16.99 -3.57
N ASP A 143 31.43 16.57 -4.39
CA ASP A 143 32.42 15.46 -4.28
C ASP A 143 31.96 14.02 -3.90
N VAL A 144 30.77 13.80 -3.34
CA VAL A 144 30.19 12.48 -3.00
C VAL A 144 29.76 11.69 -4.27
N LEU A 145 30.13 12.17 -5.46
CA LEU A 145 29.77 11.57 -6.74
C LEU A 145 30.49 10.22 -6.98
N GLU A 146 31.65 9.98 -6.37
CA GLU A 146 32.42 8.74 -6.59
C GLU A 146 32.25 7.73 -5.43
N GLU A 147 32.56 8.11 -4.18
CA GLU A 147 32.47 7.23 -2.97
C GLU A 147 31.14 6.47 -2.83
N ALA A 148 30.00 7.09 -3.18
CA ALA A 148 28.67 6.57 -2.86
C ALA A 148 28.26 5.22 -3.51
N ILE A 149 29.11 4.60 -4.35
CA ILE A 149 28.87 3.27 -4.95
C ILE A 149 29.80 2.18 -4.39
N ASP A 150 30.99 2.51 -3.86
CA ASP A 150 31.96 1.50 -3.39
C ASP A 150 31.55 0.83 -2.05
N ASP A 151 30.68 1.46 -1.25
CA ASP A 151 30.08 0.91 0.00
C ASP A 151 29.15 -0.31 -0.22
N MET A 152 29.20 -0.99 -1.38
CA MET A 152 28.24 -2.04 -1.77
C MET A 152 28.51 -3.42 -1.16
N ASP A 153 29.69 -3.64 -0.54
CA ASP A 153 30.11 -4.92 0.06
C ASP A 153 29.94 -4.99 1.60
N SER A 154 29.29 -3.98 2.21
CA SER A 154 29.12 -3.88 3.67
C SER A 154 27.96 -4.72 4.21
N SER A 155 28.11 -6.05 4.19
CA SER A 155 27.11 -6.98 4.77
C SER A 155 26.91 -6.73 6.27
N THR A 156 25.83 -6.04 6.61
CA THR A 156 25.36 -5.74 7.97
C THR A 156 24.00 -6.43 8.15
N ASP A 157 23.54 -6.66 9.38
CA ASP A 157 22.24 -7.32 9.61
C ASP A 157 21.08 -6.48 9.03
N GLU A 158 20.31 -7.07 8.09
CA GLU A 158 19.37 -6.37 7.18
C GLU A 158 18.19 -5.64 7.85
N ASP A 159 17.93 -5.91 9.13
CA ASP A 159 16.91 -5.22 9.93
C ASP A 159 17.45 -3.94 10.61
N ASP A 160 18.75 -3.87 10.89
CA ASP A 160 19.37 -2.77 11.65
C ASP A 160 19.77 -1.59 10.75
N ASP A 161 20.07 -1.81 9.47
CA ASP A 161 20.45 -0.76 8.52
C ASP A 161 19.25 -0.10 7.79
N ASP A 162 18.03 -0.63 7.93
CA ASP A 162 16.82 -0.11 7.27
C ASP A 162 16.58 1.38 7.59
N VAL A 163 16.23 2.14 6.56
CA VAL A 163 16.06 3.60 6.66
C VAL A 163 14.93 4.00 7.60
N VAL A 164 13.83 3.27 7.63
CA VAL A 164 12.59 3.68 8.32
C VAL A 164 12.52 3.14 9.75
N TYR A 165 13.01 1.92 9.98
CA TYR A 165 12.85 1.20 11.25
C TYR A 165 14.17 0.78 11.92
N GLY A 166 15.27 0.71 11.17
CA GLY A 166 16.59 0.36 11.70
C GLY A 166 17.19 1.46 12.59
N ALA A 167 18.17 1.10 13.42
CA ALA A 167 18.90 2.02 14.30
C ALA A 167 20.38 2.16 13.94
N GLY A 168 20.92 1.26 13.12
CA GLY A 168 22.31 1.25 12.66
C GLY A 168 22.61 2.23 11.51
N PRO A 169 23.86 2.29 11.04
CA PRO A 169 24.23 3.11 9.88
C PRO A 169 23.48 2.67 8.62
N ILE A 170 22.98 3.61 7.82
CA ILE A 170 22.24 3.33 6.59
C ILE A 170 23.23 3.01 5.46
N THR A 171 23.22 1.78 4.97
CA THR A 171 24.04 1.35 3.82
C THR A 171 23.50 1.87 2.49
N SER A 172 24.30 1.77 1.42
CA SER A 172 23.80 2.05 0.07
C SER A 172 22.70 1.08 -0.36
N ALA A 173 22.73 -0.19 0.08
CA ALA A 173 21.68 -1.18 -0.20
C ALA A 173 20.36 -0.81 0.51
N ALA A 174 20.40 -0.35 1.76
CA ALA A 174 19.24 0.17 2.47
C ALA A 174 18.61 1.37 1.75
N ILE A 175 19.42 2.28 1.17
CA ILE A 175 18.91 3.40 0.36
C ILE A 175 18.23 2.90 -0.92
N MET A 176 18.80 1.90 -1.60
CA MET A 176 18.21 1.30 -2.81
C MET A 176 16.83 0.69 -2.52
N ASN A 177 16.75 -0.12 -1.45
CA ASN A 177 15.54 -0.74 -0.94
C ASN A 177 14.50 0.31 -0.49
N PHE A 178 14.93 1.36 0.21
CA PHE A 178 14.06 2.45 0.66
C PHE A 178 13.44 3.23 -0.49
N VAL A 179 14.21 3.54 -1.55
CA VAL A 179 13.68 4.24 -2.74
C VAL A 179 12.67 3.37 -3.50
N HIS A 180 12.85 2.05 -3.52
CA HIS A 180 11.89 1.10 -4.09
C HIS A 180 10.61 0.97 -3.26
N LYS A 181 10.73 0.76 -1.95
CA LYS A 181 9.60 0.57 -1.01
C LYS A 181 8.82 1.88 -0.77
N PHE A 182 9.50 3.03 -0.71
CA PHE A 182 8.95 4.32 -0.28
C PHE A 182 9.36 5.50 -1.20
N PRO A 183 9.08 5.43 -2.53
CA PRO A 183 9.48 6.47 -3.49
C PRO A 183 8.87 7.85 -3.22
N ASP A 184 7.76 7.92 -2.47
CA ASP A 184 7.16 9.18 -2.05
C ASP A 184 8.01 9.91 -0.99
N SER A 185 8.56 9.13 -0.05
CA SER A 185 9.25 9.62 1.13
C SER A 185 10.72 9.89 0.83
N ALA A 186 11.32 9.11 -0.07
CA ALA A 186 12.60 9.46 -0.68
C ALA A 186 12.53 10.81 -1.45
N LEU A 187 11.43 11.08 -2.18
CA LEU A 187 11.30 12.35 -2.91
C LEU A 187 11.06 13.54 -1.95
N LYS A 188 10.25 13.34 -0.89
CA LYS A 188 10.09 14.32 0.20
C LYS A 188 11.42 14.66 0.89
N PHE A 189 12.22 13.63 1.19
CA PHE A 189 13.55 13.78 1.79
C PHE A 189 14.50 14.59 0.90
N LEU A 190 14.57 14.24 -0.39
CA LEU A 190 15.42 14.91 -1.38
C LEU A 190 15.05 16.40 -1.55
N TYR A 191 13.77 16.70 -1.75
CA TYR A 191 13.29 18.07 -2.02
C TYR A 191 13.01 18.90 -0.76
N ARG A 192 13.04 18.29 0.43
CA ARG A 192 12.59 18.85 1.72
C ARG A 192 11.19 19.52 1.65
N LYS A 193 10.28 18.91 0.88
CA LYS A 193 8.92 19.41 0.59
C LYS A 193 7.92 18.25 0.51
N GLN A 194 6.64 18.53 0.76
CA GLN A 194 5.54 17.62 0.43
C GLN A 194 5.33 17.54 -1.09
N LEU A 195 4.66 16.48 -1.58
CA LEU A 195 4.46 16.26 -3.02
C LEU A 195 3.61 17.32 -3.73
N ASP A 196 2.85 18.11 -2.98
CA ASP A 196 2.09 19.28 -3.45
C ASP A 196 2.91 20.58 -3.48
N GLY A 197 4.19 20.53 -3.09
CA GLY A 197 5.13 21.64 -3.06
C GLY A 197 5.18 22.42 -1.74
N LYS A 198 4.36 22.08 -0.73
CA LYS A 198 4.44 22.72 0.60
C LYS A 198 5.74 22.35 1.33
N MET A 199 6.10 23.16 2.32
CA MET A 199 7.14 22.80 3.29
C MET A 199 6.71 21.58 4.12
N LEU A 200 7.68 20.84 4.63
CA LEU A 200 7.47 19.69 5.50
C LEU A 200 6.95 20.09 6.89
N GLY A 201 6.38 19.13 7.62
CA GLY A 201 6.14 19.27 9.05
C GLY A 201 7.44 19.12 9.82
N ARG A 202 7.51 19.73 11.02
CA ARG A 202 8.70 19.63 11.89
C ARG A 202 9.08 18.17 12.19
N GLY A 203 8.09 17.31 12.45
CA GLY A 203 8.32 15.88 12.67
C GLY A 203 8.93 15.16 11.46
N ASP A 204 8.53 15.51 10.23
CA ASP A 204 9.15 14.98 9.01
C ASP A 204 10.63 15.44 8.92
N GLU A 205 10.90 16.72 9.23
CA GLU A 205 12.26 17.25 9.23
C GLU A 205 13.15 16.60 10.29
N ASP A 206 12.63 16.36 11.50
CA ASP A 206 13.37 15.76 12.62
C ASP A 206 13.74 14.29 12.29
N ILE A 207 12.82 13.50 11.73
CA ILE A 207 13.10 12.15 11.20
C ILE A 207 14.15 12.20 10.09
N TYR A 208 14.06 13.15 9.17
CA TYR A 208 15.02 13.28 8.07
C TYR A 208 16.41 13.77 8.54
N ARG A 209 16.52 14.42 9.71
CA ARG A 209 17.81 14.73 10.35
C ARG A 209 18.43 13.48 10.99
N GLU A 210 17.62 12.59 11.56
CA GLU A 210 18.08 11.29 12.06
C GLU A 210 18.63 10.41 10.93
N TRP A 211 17.96 10.36 9.77
CA TRP A 211 18.48 9.66 8.58
C TRP A 211 19.81 10.25 8.08
N GLU A 212 19.96 11.57 8.06
CA GLU A 212 21.23 12.24 7.72
C GLU A 212 22.33 11.91 8.75
N HIS A 213 22.02 11.87 10.04
CA HIS A 213 22.95 11.41 11.09
C HIS A 213 23.34 9.93 10.95
N ARG A 214 22.44 9.07 10.46
CA ARG A 214 22.70 7.65 10.15
C ARG A 214 23.45 7.43 8.83
N GLY A 215 23.85 8.49 8.10
CA GLY A 215 24.70 8.40 6.90
C GLY A 215 23.97 8.49 5.54
N MET A 216 22.64 8.68 5.55
CA MET A 216 21.85 8.85 4.34
C MET A 216 21.88 10.32 3.89
N SER A 217 22.63 10.63 2.82
CA SER A 217 22.66 12.00 2.27
C SER A 217 21.64 12.19 1.15
N ARG A 218 21.13 13.42 0.99
CA ARG A 218 20.31 13.80 -0.19
C ARG A 218 21.07 13.59 -1.51
N GLY A 219 22.41 13.63 -1.49
CA GLY A 219 23.27 13.28 -2.62
C GLY A 219 23.18 11.79 -3.00
N LYS A 220 23.28 10.87 -2.04
CA LYS A 220 23.11 9.42 -2.27
C LYS A 220 21.74 9.13 -2.91
N VAL A 221 20.65 9.73 -2.38
CA VAL A 221 19.29 9.58 -2.92
C VAL A 221 19.14 10.21 -4.32
N LYS A 222 19.65 11.44 -4.53
CA LYS A 222 19.67 12.13 -5.85
C LYS A 222 20.35 11.26 -6.90
N LYS A 223 21.53 10.72 -6.59
CA LYS A 223 22.31 9.85 -7.49
C LYS A 223 21.54 8.59 -7.84
N TYR A 224 21.02 7.86 -6.84
CA TYR A 224 20.32 6.60 -7.09
C TYR A 224 19.02 6.79 -7.90
N MET A 225 18.20 7.79 -7.59
CA MET A 225 17.00 8.10 -8.38
C MET A 225 17.31 8.46 -9.84
N LEU A 226 18.42 9.15 -10.10
CA LEU A 226 18.85 9.47 -11.47
C LEU A 226 19.30 8.20 -12.21
N THR A 227 20.07 7.33 -11.57
CA THR A 227 20.49 6.03 -12.13
C THR A 227 19.29 5.11 -12.40
N LEU A 228 18.38 4.98 -11.44
CA LEU A 228 17.18 4.13 -11.54
C LEU A 228 16.27 4.51 -12.72
N MET A 229 16.18 5.80 -13.06
CA MET A 229 15.29 6.31 -14.10
C MET A 229 15.98 6.58 -15.46
N ASP A 230 17.27 6.26 -15.62
CA ASP A 230 18.16 6.74 -16.71
C ASP A 230 18.04 8.26 -16.97
N TRP A 231 17.97 9.04 -15.88
CA TRP A 231 17.83 10.49 -15.93
C TRP A 231 19.18 11.19 -15.83
N LYS A 232 19.52 12.01 -16.83
CA LYS A 232 20.70 12.88 -16.77
C LYS A 232 20.55 14.01 -15.75
N THR A 233 19.34 14.51 -15.56
CA THR A 233 18.94 15.50 -14.54
C THR A 233 17.47 15.30 -14.19
N PHE A 234 17.05 15.77 -13.01
CA PHE A 234 15.64 15.65 -12.58
C PHE A 234 14.69 16.42 -13.52
N PRO A 235 13.52 15.84 -13.88
CA PRO A 235 12.52 16.52 -14.70
C PRO A 235 12.03 17.82 -14.05
N LYS A 236 11.95 18.91 -14.83
CA LYS A 236 11.39 20.19 -14.37
C LYS A 236 9.86 20.15 -14.32
N LYS A 237 9.33 19.40 -13.36
CA LYS A 237 7.91 19.06 -13.18
C LYS A 237 7.49 19.15 -11.70
N PRO A 238 6.17 19.22 -11.40
CA PRO A 238 5.68 19.10 -10.03
C PRO A 238 6.14 17.80 -9.36
N LEU A 239 6.43 17.82 -8.06
CA LEU A 239 6.94 16.64 -7.32
C LEU A 239 6.00 15.44 -7.45
N TYR A 240 4.67 15.66 -7.44
CA TYR A 240 3.67 14.63 -7.71
C TYR A 240 3.84 13.93 -9.07
N GLU A 241 4.22 14.64 -10.14
CA GLU A 241 4.49 14.02 -11.45
C GLU A 241 5.79 13.21 -11.44
N ILE A 242 6.83 13.71 -10.76
CA ILE A 242 8.13 13.02 -10.63
C ILE A 242 7.96 11.73 -9.82
N TRP A 243 7.26 11.80 -8.68
CA TRP A 243 6.88 10.65 -7.88
C TRP A 243 6.08 9.62 -8.67
N LYS A 244 5.14 10.08 -9.51
CA LYS A 244 4.38 9.19 -10.38
C LYS A 244 5.28 8.46 -11.35
N MET A 245 6.20 9.14 -12.05
CA MET A 245 7.15 8.49 -12.96
C MET A 245 8.01 7.45 -12.23
N LEU A 246 8.49 7.80 -11.04
CA LEU A 246 9.31 6.91 -10.22
C LEU A 246 8.55 5.65 -9.79
N ARG A 247 7.34 5.78 -9.23
CA ARG A 247 6.51 4.60 -8.89
C ARG A 247 6.16 3.80 -10.13
N ASP A 248 5.69 4.45 -11.18
CA ASP A 248 5.17 3.74 -12.35
C ASP A 248 6.32 2.94 -13.02
N HIS A 249 7.56 3.47 -13.07
CA HIS A 249 8.75 2.73 -13.52
C HIS A 249 9.19 1.61 -12.56
N ILE A 250 9.20 1.86 -11.24
CA ILE A 250 9.45 0.80 -10.24
C ILE A 250 8.46 -0.35 -10.40
N TYR A 251 7.18 -0.05 -10.67
CA TYR A 251 6.16 -1.08 -10.90
C TYR A 251 6.42 -1.87 -12.17
N ASP A 252 6.66 -1.18 -13.29
CA ASP A 252 6.91 -1.82 -14.58
C ASP A 252 8.13 -2.76 -14.52
N ASN A 253 9.23 -2.33 -13.91
CA ASN A 253 10.46 -3.15 -13.78
C ASN A 253 10.27 -4.39 -12.88
N ILE A 254 9.35 -4.35 -11.90
CA ILE A 254 9.06 -5.49 -11.00
C ILE A 254 8.24 -6.58 -11.73
N GLU A 255 7.49 -6.23 -12.79
CA GLU A 255 6.73 -7.23 -13.56
C GLU A 255 7.57 -8.00 -14.60
N ASP A 256 8.83 -7.60 -14.84
CA ASP A 256 9.75 -8.25 -15.81
C ASP A 256 10.69 -9.29 -15.15
N GLU A 257 10.65 -9.51 -13.83
CA GLU A 257 11.53 -10.45 -13.09
C GLU A 257 10.83 -11.77 -12.61
N ASP A 258 9.52 -11.95 -12.87
CA ASP A 258 8.68 -13.12 -12.50
C ASP A 258 8.40 -14.09 -13.68
#